data_AF-A0A8S3YFY8-F1
#
_entry.id   AF-A0A8S3YFY8-F1
#
_cell.length_a   1.000
_cell.length_b   1.000
_cell.length_c   1.000
_cell.angle_alpha   90.00
_cell.angle_beta   90.00
_cell.angle_gamma   90.00
#
_symmetry.space_group_name_H-M   'P 1'
#
loop_
_entity.id
_entity.type
_entity.pdbx_description
1 polymer ?
#
loop_
_entity_poly.entity_id
_entity_poly.type
_entity_poly.pdbx_seq_one_letter_code
_entity_poly.pdbx_strand_id
1 'polypeptide(L)'
;MAPLDKDIPRLPCDVSNIKNLDTYIEVINQLTTCISNAVNEGKSVTAVNKRLINLAAEEIRRASNSLSTVLSAKASHVEEQSLKNDILTSVREEIKKLKEVLTPTSNAPGPTYAEVASIAPKKPAIVIKSTNPTAKSSDILATWKKNISFKKEKYAPVKMQTISNGKIRVEFENYKQCEEAITKQS
;
A
#
# COMPACT_ATOMS: atom_id res chain seq x y z
N MET A 1 -53.79 -18.91 -5.13
CA MET A 1 -52.95 -17.79 -4.67
C MET A 1 -52.97 -17.81 -3.15
N ALA A 2 -51.85 -18.12 -2.49
CA ALA A 2 -51.77 -18.06 -1.04
C ALA A 2 -51.87 -16.59 -0.59
N PRO A 3 -52.59 -16.28 0.50
CA PRO A 3 -52.69 -14.90 0.98
C PRO A 3 -51.31 -14.42 1.44
N LEU A 4 -50.90 -13.25 0.96
CA LEU A 4 -49.74 -12.51 1.47
C LEU A 4 -49.95 -12.29 2.98
N ASP A 5 -49.03 -12.85 3.78
CA ASP A 5 -49.01 -12.83 5.24
C ASP A 5 -49.05 -11.38 5.73
N LYS A 6 -50.23 -10.89 6.15
CA LYS A 6 -50.49 -9.47 6.45
C LYS A 6 -49.87 -8.96 7.75
N ASP A 7 -49.26 -9.84 8.55
CA ASP A 7 -48.79 -9.52 9.90
C ASP A 7 -47.28 -9.79 10.05
N ILE A 8 -46.45 -9.22 9.17
CA ILE A 8 -45.00 -9.14 9.43
C ILE A 8 -44.76 -7.96 10.38
N PRO A 9 -44.34 -8.20 11.62
CA PRO A 9 -44.10 -7.12 12.57
C PRO A 9 -42.89 -6.29 12.11
N ARG A 10 -43.04 -4.95 12.15
CA ARG A 10 -41.96 -4.02 11.78
C ARG A 10 -41.00 -3.81 12.94
N LEU A 11 -39.71 -3.79 12.61
CA LEU A 11 -38.65 -3.42 13.55
C LEU A 11 -38.59 -1.89 13.76
N PRO A 12 -38.14 -1.43 14.94
CA PRO A 12 -38.01 0.00 15.23
C PRO A 12 -36.86 0.67 14.46
N CYS A 13 -35.86 -0.10 14.03
CA CYS A 13 -34.69 0.38 13.31
C CYS A 13 -34.10 -0.70 12.40
N ASP A 14 -33.18 -0.27 11.53
CA ASP A 14 -32.55 -1.08 10.49
C ASP A 14 -31.04 -0.86 10.46
N VAL A 15 -30.29 -1.86 10.00
CA VAL A 15 -28.83 -1.83 9.84
C VAL A 15 -28.34 -0.64 9.01
N SER A 16 -29.17 -0.13 8.09
CA SER A 16 -28.87 1.03 7.25
C SER A 16 -28.57 2.31 8.05
N ASN A 17 -28.98 2.37 9.31
CA ASN A 17 -28.74 3.53 10.19
C ASN A 17 -27.32 3.57 10.77
N ILE A 18 -26.53 2.49 10.63
CA ILE A 18 -25.22 2.35 11.27
C ILE A 18 -24.14 3.02 10.41
N LYS A 19 -23.56 4.09 10.95
CA LYS A 19 -22.47 4.85 10.31
C LYS A 19 -21.21 4.93 11.17
N ASN A 20 -21.36 4.70 12.46
CA ASN A 20 -20.31 4.80 13.47
C ASN A 20 -20.69 3.96 14.71
N LEU A 21 -19.83 3.95 15.71
CA LEU A 21 -20.05 3.18 16.93
C LEU A 21 -21.29 3.67 17.70
N ASP A 22 -21.54 4.98 17.74
CA ASP A 22 -22.66 5.56 18.48
C ASP A 22 -24.01 5.13 17.89
N THR A 23 -24.16 5.23 16.57
CA THR A 23 -25.35 4.77 15.85
C THR A 23 -25.54 3.26 15.95
N TYR A 24 -24.46 2.48 16.03
CA TYR A 24 -24.56 1.05 16.34
C TYR A 24 -25.12 0.80 17.73
N ILE A 25 -24.61 1.47 18.76
CA ILE A 25 -25.09 1.33 20.14
C ILE A 25 -26.57 1.69 20.22
N GLU A 26 -26.98 2.76 19.56
CA GLU A 26 -28.39 3.18 19.50
C GLU A 26 -29.29 2.10 18.86
N VAL A 27 -28.89 1.55 17.71
CA VAL A 27 -29.62 0.48 17.01
C VAL A 27 -29.73 -0.77 17.89
N ILE A 28 -28.63 -1.20 18.53
CA ILE A 28 -28.64 -2.37 19.43
C ILE A 28 -29.56 -2.15 20.62
N ASN A 29 -29.53 -0.96 21.24
CA ASN A 29 -30.40 -0.65 22.36
C ASN A 29 -31.88 -0.70 21.95
N GLN A 30 -32.24 -0.10 20.81
CA GLN A 30 -33.61 -0.13 20.31
C GLN A 30 -34.10 -1.55 20.00
N LEU A 31 -33.27 -2.39 19.36
CA LEU A 31 -33.61 -3.80 19.07
C LEU A 31 -33.71 -4.63 20.36
N THR A 32 -32.84 -4.39 21.33
CA THR A 32 -32.86 -5.08 22.63
C THR A 32 -34.09 -4.69 23.46
N THR A 33 -34.46 -3.41 23.46
CA THR A 33 -35.72 -2.93 24.06
C THR A 33 -36.93 -3.55 23.36
N CYS A 34 -36.90 -3.69 22.03
CA CYS A 34 -37.96 -4.35 21.27
C CYS A 34 -38.15 -5.81 21.70
N ILE A 35 -37.06 -6.58 21.80
CA ILE A 35 -37.08 -7.95 22.32
C ILE A 35 -37.60 -7.98 23.77
N SER A 36 -37.10 -7.09 24.62
CA SER A 36 -37.51 -7.03 26.03
C SER A 36 -39.00 -6.77 26.18
N ASN A 37 -39.56 -5.84 25.40
CA ASN A 37 -40.99 -5.57 25.38
C ASN A 37 -41.79 -6.79 24.89
N ALA A 38 -41.35 -7.41 23.79
CA ALA A 38 -42.00 -8.61 23.23
C ALA A 38 -42.02 -9.80 24.22
N VAL A 39 -41.01 -9.90 25.09
CA VAL A 39 -40.92 -10.90 26.16
C VAL A 39 -41.78 -10.51 27.36
N ASN A 40 -41.69 -9.26 27.82
CA ASN A 40 -42.37 -8.76 29.03
C ASN A 40 -43.89 -8.64 28.89
N GLU A 41 -44.40 -8.46 27.66
CA GLU A 41 -45.84 -8.47 27.40
C GLU A 41 -46.52 -9.83 27.70
N GLY A 42 -45.80 -10.83 28.23
CA GLY A 42 -46.33 -12.15 28.61
C GLY A 42 -46.78 -12.99 27.41
N LYS A 43 -46.56 -12.49 26.19
CA LYS A 43 -46.96 -13.04 24.90
C LYS A 43 -45.80 -13.63 24.11
N SER A 44 -44.69 -13.97 24.77
CA SER A 44 -43.54 -14.69 24.17
C SER A 44 -43.92 -16.03 23.50
N VAL A 45 -45.18 -16.48 23.65
CA VAL A 45 -45.77 -17.67 23.04
C VAL A 45 -46.51 -17.37 21.72
N THR A 46 -46.86 -16.12 21.42
CA THR A 46 -47.56 -15.75 20.19
C THR A 46 -46.63 -15.85 18.97
N ALA A 47 -47.14 -16.35 17.84
CA ALA A 47 -46.35 -16.49 16.61
C ALA A 47 -45.76 -15.15 16.15
N VAL A 48 -46.46 -14.03 16.40
CA VAL A 48 -46.02 -12.68 16.06
C VAL A 48 -44.83 -12.24 16.90
N ASN A 49 -44.86 -12.41 18.23
CA ASN A 49 -43.73 -12.02 19.07
C ASN A 49 -42.49 -12.89 18.80
N LYS A 50 -42.67 -14.19 18.53
CA LYS A 50 -41.57 -15.06 18.10
C LYS A 50 -40.93 -14.58 16.79
N ARG A 51 -41.76 -14.19 15.80
CA ARG A 51 -41.27 -13.60 14.55
C ARG A 51 -40.54 -12.29 14.81
N LEU A 52 -41.08 -11.39 15.63
CA LEU A 52 -40.46 -10.11 15.97
C LEU A 52 -39.10 -10.29 16.66
N ILE A 53 -39.00 -11.21 17.63
CA ILE A 53 -37.75 -11.52 18.32
C ILE A 53 -36.71 -12.07 17.35
N ASN A 54 -37.10 -13.01 16.48
CA ASN A 54 -36.18 -13.57 15.47
C ASN A 54 -35.71 -12.51 14.48
N LEU A 55 -36.61 -11.62 14.03
CA LEU A 55 -36.26 -10.51 13.14
C LEU A 55 -35.30 -9.53 13.83
N ALA A 56 -35.56 -9.17 15.09
CA ALA A 56 -34.70 -8.27 15.84
C ALA A 56 -33.32 -8.89 16.12
N ALA A 57 -33.25 -10.19 16.43
CA ALA A 57 -31.99 -10.90 16.63
C ALA A 57 -31.17 -11.00 15.33
N GLU A 58 -31.82 -11.29 14.21
CA GLU A 58 -31.16 -11.30 12.90
C GLU A 58 -30.67 -9.89 12.51
N GLU A 59 -31.43 -8.86 12.86
CA GLU A 59 -31.03 -7.47 12.65
C GLU A 59 -29.83 -7.07 13.51
N ILE A 60 -29.76 -7.52 14.77
CA ILE A 60 -28.58 -7.36 15.63
C ILE A 60 -27.36 -8.02 14.97
N ARG A 61 -27.51 -9.24 14.44
CA ARG A 61 -26.43 -9.94 13.73
C ARG A 61 -25.96 -9.16 12.50
N ARG A 62 -26.89 -8.63 11.71
CA ARG A 62 -26.59 -7.76 10.56
C ARG A 62 -25.90 -6.46 10.99
N ALA A 63 -26.38 -5.84 12.08
CA ALA A 63 -25.79 -4.65 12.67
C ALA A 63 -24.32 -4.86 13.07
N SER A 64 -24.01 -5.99 13.72
CA SER A 64 -22.62 -6.33 14.11
C SER A 64 -21.71 -6.52 12.90
N ASN A 65 -22.17 -7.18 11.84
CA ASN A 65 -21.40 -7.34 10.60
C ASN A 65 -21.17 -5.99 9.88
N SER A 66 -22.20 -5.13 9.86
CA SER A 66 -22.09 -3.78 9.28
C SER A 66 -21.07 -2.93 10.04
N LEU A 67 -21.11 -2.95 11.38
CA LEU A 67 -20.12 -2.26 12.19
C LEU A 67 -18.70 -2.77 11.92
N SER A 68 -18.50 -4.08 11.84
CA SER A 68 -17.19 -4.66 11.51
C SER A 68 -16.67 -4.12 10.17
N THR A 69 -17.53 -4.03 9.16
CA THR A 69 -17.19 -3.49 7.84
C THR A 69 -16.81 -2.01 7.92
N VAL A 70 -17.59 -1.20 8.65
CA VAL A 70 -17.33 0.24 8.85
C VAL A 70 -16.00 0.47 9.60
N LEU A 71 -15.70 -0.36 10.61
CA LEU A 71 -14.46 -0.26 11.38
C LEU A 71 -13.25 -0.70 10.54
N SER A 72 -13.36 -1.78 9.77
CA SER A 72 -12.28 -2.22 8.87
C SER A 72 -11.98 -1.18 7.79
N ALA A 73 -13.00 -0.58 7.19
CA ALA A 73 -12.81 0.49 6.21
C ALA A 73 -12.11 1.72 6.81
N LYS A 74 -12.44 2.08 8.06
CA LYS A 74 -11.75 3.16 8.78
C LYS A 74 -10.30 2.81 9.13
N ALA A 75 -10.03 1.56 9.53
CA ALA A 75 -8.67 1.12 9.85
C ALA A 75 -7.75 1.20 8.62
N SER A 76 -8.20 0.72 7.45
CA SER A 76 -7.42 0.82 6.21
C SER A 76 -7.14 2.27 5.80
N HIS A 77 -8.10 3.17 6.02
CA HIS A 77 -7.90 4.60 5.74
C HIS A 77 -6.88 5.25 6.69
N VAL A 78 -6.85 4.85 7.97
CA VAL A 78 -5.85 5.33 8.93
C VAL A 78 -4.45 4.83 8.57
N GLU A 79 -4.31 3.56 8.16
CA GLU A 79 -3.04 3.01 7.69
C GLU A 79 -2.55 3.72 6.41
N GLU A 80 -3.44 3.99 5.46
CA GLU A 80 -3.10 4.73 4.25
C GLU A 80 -2.65 6.16 4.56
N GLN A 81 -3.31 6.84 5.51
CA GLN A 81 -2.90 8.17 5.96
C GLN A 81 -1.56 8.15 6.70
N SER A 82 -1.32 7.14 7.55
CA SER A 82 -0.03 6.96 8.22
C SER A 82 1.09 6.79 7.21
N LEU A 83 0.92 5.89 6.23
CA LEU A 83 1.90 5.65 5.17
C LEU A 83 2.16 6.92 4.35
N LYS A 84 1.11 7.68 4.01
CA LYS A 84 1.28 8.98 3.33
C LYS A 84 2.10 9.96 4.16
N ASN A 85 1.89 10.03 5.47
CA ASN A 85 2.66 10.89 6.37
C ASN A 85 4.11 10.44 6.50
N ASP A 86 4.36 9.14 6.56
CA ASP A 86 5.71 8.58 6.61
C ASP A 86 6.47 8.90 5.32
N ILE A 87 5.84 8.70 4.15
CA ILE A 87 6.42 9.06 2.84
C ILE A 87 6.71 10.56 2.77
N LEU A 88 5.77 11.41 3.17
CA LEU A 88 5.96 12.86 3.17
C LEU A 88 7.12 13.29 4.09
N THR A 89 7.26 12.63 5.24
CA THR A 89 8.36 12.88 6.19
C THR A 89 9.69 12.47 5.59
N SER A 90 9.79 11.26 5.03
CA SER A 90 11.00 10.80 4.36
C SER A 90 11.41 11.70 3.19
N VAL A 91 10.45 12.13 2.35
CA VAL A 91 10.74 13.05 1.23
C VAL A 91 11.24 14.41 1.74
N ARG A 92 10.66 14.94 2.83
CA ARG A 92 11.12 16.20 3.43
C ARG A 92 12.55 16.09 3.95
N GLU A 93 12.89 15.00 4.65
CA GLU A 93 14.27 14.76 5.13
C GLU A 93 15.25 14.59 3.98
N GLU A 94 14.87 13.88 2.91
CA GLU A 94 15.70 13.74 1.70
C GLU A 94 15.94 15.10 1.02
N ILE A 95 14.91 15.94 0.88
CA ILE A 95 15.02 17.31 0.33
C ILE A 95 15.91 18.18 1.21
N LYS A 96 15.79 18.08 2.53
CA LYS A 96 16.62 18.83 3.48
C LYS A 96 18.09 18.45 3.32
N LYS A 97 18.38 17.15 3.24
CA LYS A 97 19.73 16.64 3.00
C LYS A 97 20.30 17.11 1.67
N LEU A 98 19.48 17.16 0.62
CA LEU A 98 19.90 17.70 -0.69
C LEU A 98 20.16 19.22 -0.64
N LYS A 99 19.41 19.98 0.17
CA LYS A 99 19.66 21.42 0.40
C LYS A 99 20.94 21.68 1.18
N GLU A 100 21.27 20.86 2.18
CA GLU A 100 22.52 20.97 2.93
C GLU A 100 23.76 20.66 2.07
N VAL A 101 23.63 19.80 1.06
CA VAL A 101 24.69 19.56 0.06
C VAL A 101 24.86 20.74 -0.91
N LEU A 102 23.85 21.61 -1.05
CA LEU A 102 23.85 22.76 -1.94
C LEU A 102 24.18 24.09 -1.26
N THR A 103 24.47 24.13 0.04
CA THR A 103 25.05 25.34 0.66
C THR A 103 26.53 25.44 0.30
N PRO A 104 26.94 26.43 -0.52
CA PRO A 104 28.34 26.59 -0.86
C PRO A 104 29.06 27.21 0.33
N THR A 105 30.00 26.49 0.92
CA THR A 105 31.13 27.07 1.65
C THR A 105 31.98 27.86 0.66
N SER A 106 31.55 29.09 0.36
CA SER A 106 32.28 30.04 -0.48
C SER A 106 33.44 30.64 0.32
N ASN A 107 34.57 29.96 0.28
CA ASN A 107 35.91 30.55 0.42
C ASN A 107 36.87 29.82 -0.54
N ALA A 108 36.65 29.93 -1.86
CA ALA A 108 37.68 29.75 -2.90
C ALA A 108 37.10 29.99 -4.31
N PRO A 109 37.91 30.46 -5.28
CA PRO A 109 37.45 30.98 -6.56
C PRO A 109 37.35 29.91 -7.66
N GLY A 110 36.16 29.76 -8.26
CA GLY A 110 35.88 29.13 -9.57
C GLY A 110 36.05 27.60 -9.66
N PRO A 111 35.14 26.87 -10.36
CA PRO A 111 35.18 26.86 -11.82
C PRO A 111 33.82 26.85 -12.57
N THR A 112 33.91 27.38 -13.79
CA THR A 112 33.15 27.24 -15.04
C THR A 112 31.79 26.50 -15.10
N TYR A 113 30.82 27.22 -15.72
CA TYR A 113 29.42 26.89 -16.08
C TYR A 113 29.14 25.60 -16.91
N ALA A 114 30.05 24.64 -16.98
CA ALA A 114 29.85 23.43 -17.79
C ALA A 114 29.14 22.27 -17.06
N GLU A 115 28.93 22.35 -15.75
CA GLU A 115 28.52 21.18 -14.94
C GLU A 115 27.07 21.19 -14.43
N VAL A 116 26.21 22.10 -14.93
CA VAL A 116 24.80 22.19 -14.52
C VAL A 116 23.83 21.44 -15.48
N ALA A 117 24.33 20.84 -16.56
CA ALA A 117 23.49 20.16 -17.55
C ALA A 117 23.48 18.63 -17.40
N SER A 118 22.88 18.08 -16.35
CA SER A 118 22.52 16.64 -16.30
C SER A 118 21.50 16.31 -15.18
N ILE A 119 20.34 16.97 -15.17
CA ILE A 119 19.14 16.43 -14.48
C ILE A 119 18.29 15.71 -15.55
N ALA A 120 18.86 14.67 -16.17
CA ALA A 120 18.07 13.70 -16.93
C ALA A 120 17.59 12.62 -15.95
N PRO A 121 16.36 12.08 -16.11
CA PRO A 121 15.90 10.94 -15.32
C PRO A 121 16.92 9.81 -15.45
N LYS A 122 17.61 9.49 -14.34
CA LYS A 122 18.69 8.50 -14.33
C LYS A 122 18.07 7.13 -14.58
N LYS A 123 18.33 6.57 -15.75
CA LYS A 123 17.99 5.19 -16.07
C LYS A 123 18.53 4.24 -15.00
N PRO A 124 17.79 3.18 -14.64
CA PRO A 124 18.20 2.25 -13.60
C PRO A 124 19.54 1.61 -13.95
N ALA A 125 20.46 1.54 -12.99
CA ALA A 125 21.82 1.08 -13.24
C ALA A 125 22.37 0.23 -12.09
N ILE A 126 23.17 -0.76 -12.44
CA ILE A 126 23.94 -1.58 -11.49
C ILE A 126 25.42 -1.21 -11.56
N VAL A 127 26.10 -1.27 -10.42
CA VAL A 127 27.56 -1.15 -10.33
C VAL A 127 28.13 -2.51 -9.99
N ILE A 128 28.93 -3.06 -10.89
CA ILE A 128 29.56 -4.36 -10.73
C ILE A 128 31.01 -4.13 -10.31
N LYS A 129 31.39 -4.71 -9.18
CA LYS A 129 32.75 -4.67 -8.64
C LYS A 129 33.36 -6.06 -8.76
N SER A 130 34.57 -6.16 -9.30
CA SER A 130 35.31 -7.42 -9.28
C SER A 130 35.82 -7.74 -7.88
N THR A 131 35.75 -9.01 -7.51
CA THR A 131 36.37 -9.57 -6.29
C THR A 131 37.89 -9.69 -6.42
N ASN A 132 38.42 -9.65 -7.65
CA ASN A 132 39.85 -9.68 -7.90
C ASN A 132 40.42 -8.25 -7.95
N PRO A 133 41.30 -7.85 -7.01
CA PRO A 133 41.84 -6.50 -6.93
C PRO A 133 42.77 -6.12 -8.09
N THR A 134 43.24 -7.09 -8.89
CA THR A 134 44.09 -6.86 -10.06
C THR A 134 43.31 -6.83 -11.38
N ALA A 135 42.00 -7.09 -11.35
CA ALA A 135 41.19 -7.13 -12.57
C ALA A 135 41.00 -5.74 -13.17
N LYS A 136 41.37 -5.59 -14.45
CA LYS A 136 41.11 -4.36 -15.21
C LYS A 136 39.62 -4.25 -15.55
N SER A 137 39.09 -3.03 -15.55
CA SER A 137 37.68 -2.76 -15.85
C SER A 137 37.27 -3.19 -17.27
N SER A 138 38.23 -3.22 -18.20
CA SER A 138 38.04 -3.77 -19.56
C SER A 138 37.71 -5.25 -19.54
N ASP A 139 38.37 -6.01 -18.68
CA ASP A 139 38.28 -7.48 -18.64
C ASP A 139 36.98 -7.89 -17.95
N ILE A 140 36.55 -7.11 -16.95
CA ILE A 140 35.24 -7.23 -16.31
C ILE A 140 34.14 -6.93 -17.33
N LEU A 141 34.28 -5.87 -18.12
CA LEU A 141 33.31 -5.52 -19.16
C LEU A 141 33.20 -6.62 -20.23
N ALA A 142 34.33 -7.17 -20.68
CA ALA A 142 34.35 -8.26 -21.64
C ALA A 142 33.72 -9.54 -21.08
N THR A 143 34.05 -9.88 -19.83
CA THR A 143 33.50 -11.03 -19.11
C THR A 143 31.99 -10.89 -18.92
N TRP A 144 31.54 -9.69 -18.55
CA TRP A 144 30.13 -9.41 -18.33
C TRP A 144 29.33 -9.45 -19.64
N LYS A 145 29.86 -8.89 -20.73
CA LYS A 145 29.28 -9.05 -22.09
C LYS A 145 29.20 -10.51 -22.53
N LYS A 146 30.15 -11.36 -22.10
CA LYS A 146 30.22 -12.78 -22.45
C LYS A 146 29.29 -13.65 -21.60
N ASN A 147 29.19 -13.39 -20.29
CA ASN A 147 28.44 -14.22 -19.34
C ASN A 147 26.99 -13.77 -19.18
N ILE A 148 26.72 -12.46 -19.20
CA ILE A 148 25.37 -11.91 -19.39
C ILE A 148 25.13 -11.83 -20.89
N SER A 149 25.30 -12.97 -21.57
CA SER A 149 24.98 -13.07 -22.97
C SER A 149 23.47 -13.01 -23.10
N PHE A 150 22.96 -11.87 -23.57
CA PHE A 150 21.56 -11.63 -23.89
C PHE A 150 21.04 -12.53 -25.04
N LYS A 151 21.79 -13.53 -25.49
CA LYS A 151 21.39 -14.47 -26.55
C LYS A 151 20.08 -15.20 -26.27
N LYS A 152 19.68 -15.35 -25.00
CA LYS A 152 18.38 -15.93 -24.59
C LYS A 152 17.41 -14.91 -24.00
N GLU A 153 17.84 -13.66 -23.80
CA GLU A 153 17.07 -12.62 -23.14
C GLU A 153 16.52 -11.62 -24.16
N LYS A 154 15.31 -11.11 -23.93
CA LYS A 154 14.68 -10.13 -24.83
C LYS A 154 15.15 -8.69 -24.61
N TYR A 155 16.18 -8.48 -23.79
CA TYR A 155 16.68 -7.15 -23.47
C TYR A 155 18.18 -7.07 -23.59
N ALA A 156 18.69 -5.86 -23.83
CA ALA A 156 20.09 -5.53 -23.80
C ALA A 156 20.27 -4.28 -22.91
N PRO A 157 21.45 -4.08 -22.30
CA PRO A 157 21.71 -2.94 -21.46
C PRO A 157 21.88 -1.72 -22.37
N VAL A 158 21.32 -0.61 -21.93
CA VAL A 158 21.29 0.65 -22.66
C VAL A 158 22.69 1.23 -22.78
N LYS A 159 23.48 1.13 -21.71
CA LYS A 159 24.83 1.67 -21.67
C LYS A 159 25.68 0.87 -20.70
N MET A 160 26.93 0.63 -21.07
CA MET A 160 27.94 0.09 -20.14
C MET A 160 29.12 1.04 -20.11
N GLN A 161 29.52 1.48 -18.92
CA GLN A 161 30.60 2.44 -18.73
C GLN A 161 31.54 1.99 -17.62
N THR A 162 32.84 2.08 -17.85
CA THR A 162 33.85 1.90 -16.80
C THR A 162 33.83 3.11 -15.88
N ILE A 163 33.67 2.90 -14.56
CA ILE A 163 33.67 4.01 -13.59
C ILE A 163 35.08 4.21 -13.02
N SER A 164 35.69 3.14 -12.54
CA SER A 164 37.00 3.14 -11.91
C SER A 164 37.61 1.74 -11.97
N ASN A 165 38.88 1.60 -11.55
CA ASN A 165 39.58 0.31 -11.61
C ASN A 165 38.79 -0.78 -10.86
N GLY A 166 38.47 -1.86 -11.58
CA GLY A 166 37.71 -2.98 -11.05
C GLY A 166 36.20 -2.75 -10.96
N LYS A 167 35.66 -1.63 -11.49
CA LYS A 167 34.23 -1.29 -11.43
C LYS A 167 33.65 -0.87 -12.77
N ILE A 168 32.50 -1.44 -13.12
CA ILE A 168 31.70 -1.05 -14.29
C ILE A 168 30.27 -0.66 -13.86
N ARG A 169 29.70 0.33 -14.54
CA ARG A 169 28.28 0.71 -14.47
C ARG A 169 27.57 0.12 -15.67
N VAL A 170 26.44 -0.52 -15.44
CA VAL A 170 25.56 -1.01 -16.51
C VAL A 170 24.19 -0.39 -16.30
N GLU A 171 23.71 0.32 -17.31
CA GLU A 171 22.41 1.00 -17.33
C GLU A 171 21.40 0.17 -18.14
N PHE A 172 20.18 0.10 -17.65
CA PHE A 172 19.07 -0.64 -18.24
C PHE A 172 17.92 0.29 -18.58
N GLU A 173 16.98 -0.18 -19.40
CA GLU A 173 15.82 0.62 -19.75
C GLU A 173 14.87 0.74 -18.56
N ASN A 174 14.63 -0.37 -17.85
CA ASN A 174 13.65 -0.48 -16.78
C ASN A 174 14.21 -1.18 -15.53
N TYR A 175 13.62 -0.91 -14.36
CA TYR A 175 14.02 -1.52 -13.08
C TYR A 175 13.89 -3.05 -13.08
N LYS A 176 12.91 -3.61 -13.79
CA LYS A 176 12.74 -5.06 -13.93
C LYS A 176 13.96 -5.76 -14.57
N GLN A 177 14.56 -5.15 -15.60
CA GLN A 177 15.77 -5.68 -16.25
C GLN A 177 16.99 -5.60 -15.33
N CYS A 178 17.02 -4.58 -14.47
CA CYS A 178 18.04 -4.37 -13.45
C CYS A 178 17.97 -5.49 -12.39
N GLU A 179 16.78 -5.78 -11.86
CA GLU A 179 16.56 -6.86 -10.88
C GLU A 179 16.89 -8.24 -11.45
N GLU A 180 16.43 -8.56 -12.66
CA GLU A 180 16.75 -9.82 -13.34
C GLU A 180 18.26 -10.01 -13.54
N ALA A 181 18.99 -8.91 -13.81
CA ALA A 181 20.44 -8.94 -13.93
C ALA A 181 21.17 -9.10 -12.59
N ILE A 182 20.58 -8.64 -11.47
CA ILE A 182 21.12 -8.81 -10.11
C ILE A 182 20.92 -10.26 -9.63
N THR A 183 19.73 -10.83 -9.80
CA THR A 183 19.43 -12.20 -9.40
C THR A 183 20.36 -13.21 -10.07
N LYS A 184 20.80 -12.94 -11.31
CA LYS A 184 21.75 -13.80 -12.04
C LYS A 184 23.22 -13.61 -11.67
N GLN A 185 23.54 -12.58 -10.86
CA GLN A 185 24.89 -12.38 -10.31
C GLN A 185 25.08 -13.02 -8.93
N SER A 186 23.99 -13.43 -8.27
CA SER A 186 24.02 -14.23 -7.04
C SER A 186 24.22 -15.70 -7.38
#